data_AF-A0A534W4W4-F1
#
_entry.id   AF-A0A534W4W4-F1
#
_cell.length_a   1.000
_cell.length_b   1.000
_cell.length_c   1.000
_cell.angle_alpha   90.00
_cell.angle_beta   90.00
_cell.angle_gamma   90.00
#
_symmetry.space_group_name_H-M   'P 1'
#
loop_
_entity.id
_entity.type
_entity.pdbx_description
1 polymer ?
#
loop_
_entity_poly.entity_id
_entity_poly.type
_entity_poly.pdbx_seq_one_letter_code
_entity_poly.pdbx_strand_id
1 'polypeptide(L)'
;ALLLFAMGVLQTVCVASVNTTIQTVVHDGMRGRVMSMMTVILFGFATAGALMIGFLGDRIGVPRALAGGGVIIALVASAVLARAPALAGGAREALASAPDGRREAGNPE
;
A
#
# COMPACT_ATOMS: atom_id res chain seq x y z
N ALA A 1 -14.18 16.87 14.12
CA ALA A 1 -15.16 15.86 13.63
C ALA A 1 -14.91 15.49 12.16
N LEU A 2 -15.02 16.43 11.22
CA LEU A 2 -14.85 16.15 9.78
C LEU A 2 -13.48 15.53 9.43
N LEU A 3 -12.39 16.03 10.00
CA LEU A 3 -11.04 15.48 9.77
C LEU A 3 -10.90 14.03 10.25
N LEU A 4 -11.50 13.68 11.39
CA LEU A 4 -11.49 12.31 11.92
C LEU A 4 -12.34 11.38 11.05
N PHE A 5 -13.49 11.86 10.57
CA PHE A 5 -14.33 11.14 9.63
C PHE A 5 -13.60 10.87 8.31
N ALA A 6 -12.97 11.89 7.73
CA ALA A 6 -12.18 11.77 6.51
C ALA A 6 -11.00 10.80 6.68
N MET A 7 -10.30 10.86 7.82
CA MET A 7 -9.24 9.90 8.17
C MET A 7 -9.75 8.46 8.18
N GLY A 8 -10.89 8.20 8.82
CA GLY A 8 -11.48 6.85 8.89
C GLY A 8 -11.89 6.31 7.53
N VAL A 9 -12.54 7.14 6.70
CA VAL A 9 -12.89 6.78 5.32
C VAL A 9 -11.64 6.45 4.52
N LEU A 10 -10.62 7.32 4.56
CA LEU A 10 -9.39 7.13 3.81
C LEU A 10 -8.63 5.87 4.25
N GLN A 11 -8.57 5.61 5.55
CA GLN A 11 -7.94 4.41 6.11
C GLN A 11 -8.65 3.13 5.64
N THR A 12 -9.98 3.12 5.63
CA THR A 12 -10.77 1.97 5.20
C THR A 12 -10.56 1.68 3.72
N VAL A 13 -10.62 2.72 2.88
CA VAL A 13 -10.34 2.61 1.44
C VAL A 13 -8.93 2.10 1.19
N CYS A 14 -7.93 2.65 1.87
CA CYS A 14 -6.54 2.23 1.74
C CYS A 14 -6.36 0.72 2.03
N VAL A 15 -6.92 0.24 3.14
CA VAL A 15 -6.83 -1.18 3.52
C VAL A 15 -7.55 -2.07 2.49
N ALA A 16 -8.72 -1.66 2.02
CA ALA A 16 -9.46 -2.39 0.99
C ALA A 16 -8.68 -2.48 -0.33
N SER A 17 -8.06 -1.37 -0.77
CA SER A 17 -7.21 -1.34 -1.96
C SER A 17 -6.01 -2.25 -1.82
N VAL A 18 -5.27 -2.20 -0.71
CA VAL A 18 -4.11 -3.06 -0.46
C VAL A 18 -4.50 -4.54 -0.53
N ASN A 19 -5.58 -4.92 0.15
CA ASN A 19 -6.07 -6.30 0.13
C ASN A 19 -6.47 -6.75 -1.28
N THR A 20 -7.10 -5.87 -2.07
CA THR A 20 -7.53 -6.17 -3.44
C THR A 20 -6.33 -6.32 -4.38
N THR A 21 -5.38 -5.38 -4.34
CA THR A 21 -4.15 -5.45 -5.14
C THR A 21 -3.35 -6.71 -4.86
N ILE A 22 -3.24 -7.10 -3.59
CA ILE A 22 -2.58 -8.37 -3.23
C ILE A 22 -3.33 -9.55 -3.83
N GLN A 23 -4.66 -9.58 -3.70
CA GLN A 23 -5.48 -10.69 -4.20
C GLN A 23 -5.46 -10.85 -5.72
N THR A 24 -5.20 -9.77 -6.48
CA THR A 24 -5.16 -9.79 -7.95
C THR A 24 -3.76 -10.06 -8.53
N VAL A 25 -2.68 -9.72 -7.81
CA VAL A 25 -1.30 -9.90 -8.28
C VAL A 25 -0.72 -11.27 -7.91
N VAL A 26 -1.27 -11.93 -6.89
CA VAL A 26 -0.80 -13.23 -6.40
C VAL A 26 -1.40 -14.40 -7.18
N HIS A 27 -0.54 -15.29 -7.69
CA HIS A 27 -0.90 -16.58 -8.29
C HIS A 27 -1.43 -17.59 -7.26
N ASP A 28 -2.42 -18.41 -7.64
CA ASP A 28 -3.18 -19.26 -6.73
C ASP A 28 -2.34 -20.23 -5.87
N GLY A 29 -1.22 -20.75 -6.39
CA GLY A 29 -0.33 -21.66 -5.66
C GLY A 29 0.52 -21.02 -4.55
N MET A 30 0.61 -19.69 -4.49
CA MET A 30 1.43 -18.95 -3.53
C MET A 30 0.61 -18.11 -2.54
N ARG A 31 -0.72 -18.13 -2.67
CA ARG A 31 -1.66 -17.31 -1.89
C ARG A 31 -1.43 -17.39 -0.38
N GLY A 32 -1.29 -18.60 0.16
CA GLY A 32 -1.06 -18.80 1.59
C GLY A 32 0.27 -18.25 2.10
N ARG A 33 1.35 -18.39 1.32
CA ARG A 33 2.70 -17.90 1.71
C ARG A 33 2.79 -16.38 1.63
N VAL A 34 2.24 -15.78 0.58
CA VAL A 34 2.27 -14.32 0.42
C VAL A 34 1.35 -13.65 1.45
N MET A 35 0.16 -14.20 1.71
CA MET A 35 -0.71 -13.66 2.75
C MET A 35 -0.06 -13.77 4.13
N SER A 36 0.63 -14.87 4.46
CA SER A 36 1.36 -15.00 5.73
C SER A 36 2.44 -13.93 5.90
N MET A 37 3.29 -13.71 4.88
CA MET A 37 4.29 -12.64 4.94
C MET A 37 3.64 -11.25 5.02
N MET A 38 2.54 -11.03 4.30
CA MET A 38 1.80 -9.77 4.36
C MET A 38 1.17 -9.53 5.73
N THR A 39 0.64 -10.56 6.40
CA THR A 39 0.13 -10.42 7.77
C THR A 39 1.26 -10.05 8.73
N VAL A 40 2.42 -10.70 8.63
CA VAL A 40 3.60 -10.38 9.48
C VAL A 40 4.07 -8.94 9.22
N ILE A 41 4.14 -8.51 7.97
CA ILE A 41 4.54 -7.15 7.64
C ILE A 41 3.48 -6.16 8.15
N LEU A 42 2.21 -6.35 7.84
CA LEU A 42 1.16 -5.39 8.16
C LEU A 42 0.96 -5.25 9.67
N PHE A 43 0.83 -6.37 10.39
CA PHE A 43 0.60 -6.35 11.84
C PHE A 43 1.89 -6.15 12.63
N GLY A 44 3.02 -6.71 12.18
CA GLY A 44 4.31 -6.58 12.84
C GLY A 44 4.83 -5.14 12.77
N PHE A 45 4.79 -4.49 11.60
CA PHE A 45 5.20 -3.10 11.51
C PHE A 45 4.21 -2.16 12.19
N ALA A 46 2.90 -2.45 12.19
CA ALA A 46 1.93 -1.66 12.93
C ALA A 46 2.20 -1.67 14.44
N THR A 47 2.42 -2.86 15.02
CA THR A 47 2.72 -3.01 16.45
C THR A 47 4.10 -2.44 16.82
N ALA A 48 5.13 -2.69 16.00
CA ALA A 48 6.46 -2.11 16.19
C ALA A 48 6.44 -0.56 16.09
N GLY A 49 5.73 -0.02 15.11
CA GLY A 49 5.56 1.43 14.95
C GLY A 49 4.83 2.07 16.12
N ALA A 50 3.78 1.42 16.63
CA ALA A 50 3.04 1.87 17.80
C ALA A 50 3.92 1.91 19.06
N LEU A 51 4.78 0.89 19.27
CA LEU A 51 5.74 0.89 20.37
C LEU A 51 6.76 2.02 20.26
N MET A 52 7.31 2.25 19.06
CA MET A 52 8.25 3.36 18.85
C MET A 52 7.61 4.73 19.10
N ILE A 53 6.40 4.94 18.58
CA ILE A 53 5.65 6.18 18.77
C ILE A 53 5.25 6.38 20.24
N GLY A 54 4.85 5.31 20.94
CA GLY A 54 4.53 5.34 22.36
C GLY A 54 5.73 5.71 23.21
N PHE A 55 6.87 5.05 22.99
CA PHE A 55 8.13 5.36 23.67
C PHE A 55 8.59 6.79 23.43
N LEU A 56 8.46 7.28 22.20
CA LEU A 56 8.76 8.67 21.87
C LEU A 56 7.76 9.62 22.55
N GLY A 57 6.48 9.25 22.60
CA GLY A 57 5.41 9.98 23.28
C GLY A 57 5.68 10.20 24.77
N ASP A 58 6.19 9.19 25.46
CA ASP A 58 6.55 9.27 26.89
C ASP A 58 7.73 10.22 27.15
N ARG A 59 8.64 10.38 26.18
CA ARG A 59 9.83 11.25 26.33
C ARG A 59 9.61 12.69 25.92
N ILE A 60 8.95 12.93 24.77
CA ILE A 60 8.83 14.28 24.17
C ILE A 60 7.39 14.82 24.17
N GLY A 61 6.44 14.03 24.66
CA GLY A 61 5.01 14.32 24.68
C GLY A 61 4.28 13.81 23.44
N VAL A 62 3.08 13.30 23.65
CA VAL A 62 2.18 12.72 22.62
C VAL A 62 2.01 13.60 21.37
N PRO A 63 1.78 14.92 21.47
CA PRO A 63 1.55 15.76 20.29
C PRO A 63 2.78 15.86 19.37
N ARG A 64 3.99 15.93 19.95
CA ARG A 64 5.24 16.06 19.19
C ARG A 64 5.63 14.74 18.53
N ALA A 65 5.42 13.62 19.23
CA ALA A 65 5.63 12.29 18.67
C ALA A 65 4.71 12.02 17.47
N LEU A 66 3.42 12.36 17.58
CA LEU A 66 2.46 12.26 16.49
C LEU A 66 2.80 13.17 15.30
N ALA A 67 3.20 14.42 15.57
CA ALA A 67 3.63 15.34 14.51
C ALA A 67 4.85 14.80 13.75
N GLY A 68 5.85 14.26 14.46
CA GLY A 68 7.02 13.62 13.85
C GLY A 68 6.64 12.42 12.97
N GLY A 69 5.76 11.54 13.46
CA GLY A 69 5.24 10.43 12.67
C GLY A 69 4.51 10.89 11.40
N GLY A 70 3.69 11.93 11.52
CA GLY A 70 2.99 12.55 10.38
C GLY A 70 3.95 13.12 9.33
N VAL A 71 5.03 13.78 9.75
CA VAL A 71 6.07 14.29 8.83
C VAL A 71 6.76 13.16 8.08
N ILE A 72 7.13 12.08 8.77
CA ILE A 72 7.75 10.90 8.14
C ILE A 72 6.80 10.30 7.09
N ILE A 73 5.52 10.12 7.44
CA ILE A 73 4.51 9.61 6.50
C ILE A 73 4.36 10.53 5.28
N ALA A 74 4.32 11.86 5.48
CA ALA A 74 4.22 12.83 4.39
C ALA A 74 5.45 12.81 3.46
N LEU A 75 6.66 12.63 4.02
CA LEU A 75 7.89 12.49 3.25
C LEU A 75 7.89 11.21 2.41
N VAL A 76 7.49 10.08 3.00
CA VAL A 76 7.39 8.81 2.27
C VAL A 76 6.32 8.90 1.17
N ALA A 77 5.15 9.44 1.50
CA ALA A 77 4.06 9.61 0.53
C ALA A 77 4.47 10.51 -0.64
N SER A 78 5.16 11.63 -0.37
CA SER A 78 5.64 12.52 -1.43
C SER A 78 6.73 11.88 -2.29
N ALA A 79 7.66 11.12 -1.69
CA ALA A 79 8.66 10.35 -2.43
C ALA A 79 8.00 9.28 -3.34
N VAL A 80 6.98 8.58 -2.85
CA VAL A 80 6.21 7.62 -3.63
C VAL A 80 5.46 8.32 -4.76
N LEU A 81 4.83 9.47 -4.50
CA LEU A 81 4.11 10.22 -5.53
C LEU A 81 5.06 10.74 -6.63
N ALA A 82 6.27 11.14 -6.28
CA ALA A 82 7.31 11.49 -7.24
C ALA A 82 7.77 10.30 -8.09
N ARG A 83 7.70 9.08 -7.54
CA ARG A 83 8.02 7.82 -8.24
C ARG A 83 6.83 7.23 -9.00
N ALA A 84 5.60 7.64 -8.69
CA ALA A 84 4.37 7.17 -9.32
C ALA A 84 4.35 7.29 -10.85
N PRO A 85 4.79 8.41 -11.48
CA PRO A 85 4.87 8.47 -12.94
C PRO A 85 5.90 7.48 -13.52
N ALA A 86 7.01 7.21 -12.82
CA ALA A 86 7.99 6.22 -13.24
C ALA A 86 7.46 4.77 -13.12
N LEU A 87 6.67 4.50 -12.08
CA LEU A 87 5.99 3.21 -11.89
C LEU A 87 4.87 3.01 -12.91
N ALA A 88 4.14 4.07 -13.25
CA ALA A 88 3.11 4.05 -14.30
C ALA A 88 3.71 3.85 -15.69
N GLY A 89 4.93 4.36 -15.95
CA GLY A 89 5.69 4.09 -17.16
C GLY A 89 6.01 2.60 -17.32
N GLY A 90 6.62 1.98 -16.31
CA GLY A 90 6.96 0.55 -16.34
C GLY A 90 5.75 -0.37 -16.45
N ALA A 91 4.63 -0.05 -15.79
CA ALA A 91 3.38 -0.80 -15.93
C ALA A 91 2.78 -0.69 -17.34
N ARG A 92 2.88 0.48 -17.98
CA ARG A 92 2.42 0.70 -19.36
C ARG A 92 3.29 -0.03 -20.38
N GLU A 93 4.60 -0.04 -20.20
CA GLU A 93 5.52 -0.81 -21.04
C GLU A 93 5.27 -2.31 -20.92
N ALA A 94 5.07 -2.83 -19.71
CA ALA A 94 4.73 -4.24 -19.49
C ALA A 94 3.42 -4.62 -20.21
N LEU A 95 2.39 -3.77 -20.16
CA LEU A 95 1.13 -3.96 -20.87
C LEU A 95 1.26 -3.83 -22.40
N ALA A 96 2.18 -3.00 -22.89
CA ALA A 96 2.46 -2.85 -24.32
C ALA A 96 3.31 -4.00 -24.90
N SER A 97 4.16 -4.60 -24.07
CA SER A 97 4.99 -5.76 -24.42
C SER A 97 4.29 -7.11 -24.23
N ALA A 98 3.09 -7.13 -23.63
CA ALA A 98 2.29 -8.33 -23.50
C ALA A 98 1.82 -8.78 -24.90
N PRO A 99 2.10 -10.02 -25.33
CA PRO A 99 1.67 -10.54 -26.62
C PRO A 99 0.15 -10.43 -26.73
N ASP A 100 -0.32 -9.84 -27.82
CA ASP A 100 -1.73 -9.60 -28.14
C ASP A 100 -2.46 -10.93 -28.44
N GLY A 101 -2.73 -11.72 -27.40
CA GLY A 101 -3.54 -12.94 -27.47
C GLY A 101 -5.02 -12.69 -27.74
N ARG A 102 -5.43 -11.43 -27.97
CA ARG A 102 -6.82 -11.08 -28.35
C ARG A 102 -7.04 -11.04 -29.87
N ARG A 103 -5.99 -11.26 -30.68
CA ARG A 103 -6.13 -11.44 -32.14
C ARG A 103 -6.48 -12.87 -32.56
N GLU A 104 -6.30 -13.87 -31.70
CA GLU A 104 -6.55 -15.28 -32.08
C GLU A 104 -7.95 -15.78 -31.73
N ALA A 105 -8.69 -15.11 -30.82
CA ALA A 105 -10.04 -15.51 -30.42
C ALA A 105 -11.17 -14.91 -31.30
N GLY A 106 -10.80 -14.28 -32.41
CA GLY A 106 -11.71 -13.51 -33.27
C GLY A 106 -11.90 -14.06 -34.68
N ASN A 107 -11.61 -15.34 -34.94
CA ASN A 107 -12.02 -16.00 -36.19
C ASN A 107 -13.11 -17.03 -35.89
N PRO A 108 -14.40 -16.71 -36.16
CA PRO A 108 -15.41 -17.75 -36.26
C PRO A 108 -15.24 -18.42 -37.63
N GLU A 109 -14.74 -19.66 -37.63
CA GLU A 109 -14.99 -20.59 -38.74
C GLU A 109 -16.29 -21.36 -38.48
#